data_AF-A0A3M8RJ83-F1
#
_entry.id   AF-A0A3M8RJ83-F1
#
_cell.length_a   1.000
_cell.length_b   1.000
_cell.length_c   1.000
_cell.angle_alpha   90.00
_cell.angle_beta   90.00
_cell.angle_gamma   90.00
#
_symmetry.space_group_name_H-M   'P 1'
#
loop_
_entity.id
_entity.type
_entity.pdbx_description
1 polymer ?
#
loop_
_entity_poly.entity_id
_entity_poly.type
_entity_poly.pdbx_seq_one_letter_code
_entity_poly.pdbx_strand_id
1 'polypeptide(L)'
;MAILRLPTPKDRDGPRRIPFAPFRTIGFLLVQFVVLALLLLGVLLVHTTQDLATLDAHTQYMSDLALASRDALQRWRSEGATAGAAALRQALEGIANDAYALDTRSNERLAHIQSLLDQSGGTHLREALTLLASLNLQEQARGRELLAAAGRDARYTLIGTAVALAAFVVFLVVTLVFFRLRILRPLERLQRAMMALEIGAFTRVVDGAADPGISPLLSYYNQMLGRLELLEKNRRQYLQDLQREVNNAAHTLIAQHAAMARSERLAAVGETAAALAHELRNPLAGLQVGCANLKREMTDPALAARLGLMEEELRRMSRLLDRPLRGARQSHELGQPVVMRETLEGLLKLLRYQVPDGVTLHLLPGPESICMLPLDQLRQAVLNLVLNAVQALAGQGG
;
A
#
# COMPACT_ATOMS: atom_id res chain seq x y z
N MET A 1 -15.56 -8.76 22.61
CA MET A 1 -16.20 -9.53 21.52
C MET A 1 -17.23 -8.63 20.86
N ALA A 2 -16.85 -7.92 19.79
CA ALA A 2 -17.77 -7.11 19.00
C ALA A 2 -17.71 -7.64 17.56
N ILE A 3 -18.81 -8.23 17.13
CA ILE A 3 -18.97 -8.85 15.81
C ILE A 3 -18.97 -7.73 14.77
N LEU A 4 -17.93 -7.69 13.94
CA LEU A 4 -17.80 -6.82 12.78
C LEU A 4 -19.00 -7.04 11.83
N ARG A 5 -19.88 -6.05 11.71
CA ARG A 5 -20.73 -5.91 10.52
C ARG A 5 -19.94 -5.14 9.46
N LEU A 6 -19.59 -5.83 8.38
CA LEU A 6 -19.09 -5.23 7.14
C LEU A 6 -20.16 -4.26 6.57
N PRO A 7 -19.78 -3.07 6.08
CA PRO A 7 -20.72 -2.21 5.36
C PRO A 7 -21.04 -2.86 4.01
N THR A 8 -22.32 -3.13 3.78
CA THR A 8 -22.82 -3.52 2.46
C THR A 8 -22.78 -2.30 1.52
N PRO A 9 -22.23 -2.44 0.30
CA PRO A 9 -22.30 -1.36 -0.68
C PRO A 9 -23.74 -1.31 -1.22
N LYS A 10 -24.51 -0.32 -0.75
CA LYS A 10 -25.69 0.20 -1.45
C LYS A 10 -25.18 1.13 -2.54
N ASP A 11 -24.82 0.59 -3.71
CA ASP A 11 -25.30 1.17 -4.96
C ASP A 11 -25.14 0.19 -6.13
N ARG A 12 -26.09 0.29 -7.04
CA ARG A 12 -26.32 -0.60 -8.18
C ARG A 12 -25.19 -0.52 -9.19
N ASP A 13 -24.48 -1.63 -9.36
CA ASP A 13 -24.08 -2.18 -10.66
C ASP A 13 -23.48 -3.57 -10.38
N GLY A 14 -23.91 -4.59 -11.12
CA GLY A 14 -23.39 -5.95 -10.99
C GLY A 14 -21.86 -6.00 -11.18
N PRO A 15 -21.21 -7.17 -11.02
CA PRO A 15 -19.77 -7.28 -11.27
C PRO A 15 -19.50 -6.81 -12.70
N ARG A 16 -19.03 -5.55 -12.86
CA ARG A 16 -18.51 -5.05 -14.12
C ARG A 16 -17.31 -5.93 -14.38
N ARG A 17 -17.53 -7.01 -15.15
CA ARG A 17 -16.48 -7.84 -15.72
C ARG A 17 -15.46 -6.86 -16.27
N ILE A 18 -14.31 -6.74 -15.60
CA ILE A 18 -13.25 -5.84 -16.02
C ILE A 18 -12.98 -6.25 -17.46
N PRO A 19 -13.27 -5.41 -18.45
CA PRO A 19 -13.03 -5.80 -19.81
C PRO A 19 -11.51 -5.81 -19.95
N PHE A 20 -10.90 -6.99 -19.94
CA PHE A 20 -9.59 -7.25 -20.54
C PHE A 20 -9.64 -7.02 -22.07
N ALA A 21 -10.39 -6.01 -22.53
CA ALA A 21 -10.57 -5.62 -23.91
C ALA A 21 -9.30 -5.06 -24.57
N PRO A 22 -8.39 -4.34 -23.91
CA PRO A 22 -7.21 -3.81 -24.60
C PRO A 22 -6.22 -4.91 -25.01
N PHE A 23 -5.89 -5.85 -24.12
CA PHE A 23 -5.09 -7.03 -24.49
C PHE A 23 -5.73 -7.82 -25.62
N ARG A 24 -7.07 -7.95 -25.59
CA ARG A 24 -7.83 -8.61 -26.65
C ARG A 24 -7.75 -7.85 -27.96
N THR A 25 -7.84 -6.52 -27.96
CA THR A 25 -7.86 -5.71 -29.18
C THR A 25 -6.49 -5.61 -29.84
N ILE A 26 -5.41 -5.41 -29.07
CA ILE A 26 -4.05 -5.36 -29.62
C ILE A 26 -3.60 -6.75 -30.08
N GLY A 27 -3.86 -7.78 -29.28
CA GLY A 27 -3.59 -9.17 -29.68
C GLY A 27 -4.38 -9.57 -30.92
N PHE A 28 -5.66 -9.18 -31.00
CA PHE A 28 -6.50 -9.44 -32.17
C PHE A 28 -6.02 -8.68 -33.41
N LEU A 29 -5.65 -7.40 -33.28
CA LEU A 29 -5.07 -6.61 -34.37
C LEU A 29 -3.77 -7.22 -34.89
N LEU A 30 -2.89 -7.68 -33.99
CA LEU A 30 -1.64 -8.33 -34.37
C LEU A 30 -1.90 -9.63 -35.14
N VAL A 31 -2.77 -10.50 -34.61
CA VAL A 31 -3.13 -11.76 -35.27
C VAL A 31 -3.77 -11.49 -36.63
N GLN A 32 -4.71 -10.54 -36.72
CA GLN A 32 -5.39 -10.20 -37.96
C GLN A 32 -4.42 -9.66 -39.02
N PHE A 33 -3.46 -8.83 -38.61
CA PHE A 33 -2.42 -8.33 -39.50
C PHE A 33 -1.48 -9.44 -39.99
N VAL A 34 -1.05 -10.35 -39.11
CA VAL A 34 -0.23 -11.52 -39.48
C VAL A 34 -0.98 -12.41 -40.47
N VAL A 35 -2.25 -12.71 -40.22
CA VAL A 35 -3.08 -13.53 -41.11
C VAL A 35 -3.24 -12.86 -42.48
N LEU A 36 -3.51 -11.55 -42.52
CA LEU A 36 -3.63 -10.81 -43.77
C LEU A 36 -2.31 -10.82 -44.57
N ALA A 37 -1.17 -10.64 -43.89
CA ALA A 37 0.15 -10.67 -44.51
C ALA A 37 0.46 -12.06 -45.10
N LEU A 38 0.15 -13.14 -44.37
CA LEU A 38 0.33 -14.51 -44.85
C LEU A 38 -0.58 -14.83 -46.05
N LEU A 39 -1.83 -14.35 -46.03
CA LEU A 39 -2.78 -14.57 -47.11
C LEU A 39 -2.33 -13.84 -48.39
N LEU A 40 -1.89 -12.59 -48.25
CA LEU A 40 -1.35 -11.80 -49.38
C LEU A 40 -0.11 -12.47 -49.98
N LEU A 41 0.80 -12.97 -49.13
CA LEU A 41 1.97 -13.73 -49.58
C LEU A 41 1.56 -15.00 -50.33
N GLY A 42 0.55 -15.72 -49.83
CA GLY A 42 0.03 -16.93 -50.49
C GLY A 42 -0.56 -16.65 -51.87
N VAL A 43 -1.35 -15.57 -52.02
CA VAL A 43 -1.91 -15.16 -53.32
C VAL A 43 -0.80 -14.81 -54.32
N LEU A 44 0.19 -14.04 -53.89
CA LEU A 44 1.34 -13.69 -54.73
C LEU A 44 2.09 -14.94 -55.19
N LEU A 45 2.32 -15.90 -54.28
CA LEU A 45 3.00 -17.16 -54.59
C LEU A 45 2.26 -17.94 -55.67
N VAL A 46 0.94 -18.10 -55.53
CA VAL A 46 0.10 -18.82 -56.50
C VAL A 46 0.18 -18.17 -57.88
N HIS A 47 0.08 -16.84 -57.96
CA HIS A 47 0.18 -16.12 -59.24
C HIS A 47 1.52 -16.38 -59.92
N THR A 48 2.64 -16.24 -59.19
CA THR A 48 3.97 -16.54 -59.75
C THR A 48 4.09 -17.98 -60.24
N THR A 49 3.51 -18.95 -59.53
CA THR A 49 3.56 -20.35 -59.99
C THR A 49 2.72 -20.59 -61.25
N GLN A 50 1.60 -19.89 -61.41
CA GLN A 50 0.78 -19.95 -62.62
C GLN A 50 1.53 -19.32 -63.80
N ASP A 51 2.13 -18.15 -63.62
CA ASP A 51 2.92 -17.48 -64.66
C ASP A 51 4.08 -18.36 -65.14
N LEU A 52 4.81 -18.98 -64.20
CA LEU A 52 5.89 -19.92 -64.50
C LEU A 52 5.40 -21.14 -65.30
N ALA A 53 4.25 -21.72 -64.93
CA ALA A 53 3.68 -22.86 -65.64
C ALA A 53 3.26 -22.51 -67.08
N THR A 54 2.68 -21.32 -67.30
CA THR A 54 2.30 -20.87 -68.65
C THR A 54 3.51 -20.64 -69.56
N LEU A 55 4.59 -20.08 -69.01
CA LEU A 55 5.85 -19.90 -69.72
C LEU A 55 6.49 -21.24 -70.08
N ASP A 56 6.53 -22.18 -69.14
CA ASP A 56 7.10 -23.51 -69.36
C ASP A 56 6.37 -24.24 -70.50
N ALA A 57 5.03 -24.27 -70.45
CA ALA A 57 4.19 -24.84 -71.50
C ALA A 57 4.42 -24.18 -72.87
N HIS A 58 4.52 -22.85 -72.92
CA HIS A 58 4.80 -22.13 -74.18
C HIS A 58 6.20 -22.42 -74.73
N THR A 59 7.22 -22.51 -73.86
CA THR A 59 8.59 -22.85 -74.29
C THR A 59 8.69 -24.29 -74.80
N GLN A 60 7.98 -25.23 -74.18
CA GLN A 60 7.90 -26.61 -74.63
C GLN A 60 7.23 -26.71 -76.01
N TYR A 61 6.09 -26.04 -76.19
CA TYR A 61 5.41 -25.92 -77.48
C TYR A 61 6.34 -25.40 -78.60
N MET A 62 7.07 -24.32 -78.33
CA MET A 62 8.00 -23.75 -79.33
C MET A 62 9.16 -24.69 -79.66
N SER A 63 9.65 -25.44 -78.68
CA SER A 63 10.67 -26.47 -78.88
C SER A 63 10.14 -27.61 -79.77
N ASP A 64 8.94 -28.11 -79.49
CA ASP A 64 8.33 -29.20 -80.24
C ASP A 64 8.02 -28.78 -81.68
N LEU A 65 7.51 -27.57 -81.90
CA LEU A 65 7.29 -27.01 -83.24
C LEU A 65 8.60 -26.87 -84.03
N ALA A 66 9.68 -26.43 -83.37
CA ALA A 66 11.00 -26.31 -84.00
C ALA A 66 11.57 -27.68 -84.40
N LEU A 67 11.48 -28.68 -83.51
CA LEU A 67 11.88 -30.06 -83.79
C LEU A 67 11.08 -30.67 -84.94
N ALA A 68 9.75 -30.48 -84.94
CA ALA A 68 8.86 -30.93 -86.02
C ALA A 68 9.26 -30.35 -87.38
N SER A 69 9.51 -29.04 -87.45
CA SER A 69 9.94 -28.38 -88.68
C SER A 69 11.29 -28.90 -89.19
N ARG A 70 12.23 -29.17 -88.28
CA ARG A 70 13.58 -29.64 -88.60
C ARG A 70 13.58 -31.08 -89.10
N ASP A 71 12.85 -31.97 -88.44
CA ASP A 71 12.72 -33.38 -88.84
C ASP A 71 12.03 -33.49 -90.22
N ALA A 72 10.97 -32.71 -90.45
CA ALA A 72 10.29 -32.64 -91.74
C ALA A 72 11.22 -32.16 -92.87
N LEU A 73 12.02 -31.10 -92.64
CA LEU A 73 13.02 -30.61 -93.60
C LEU A 73 14.13 -31.63 -93.87
N GLN A 74 14.56 -32.36 -92.85
CA GLN A 74 15.59 -33.39 -92.98
C GLN A 74 15.09 -34.58 -93.82
N ARG A 75 13.90 -35.10 -93.53
CA ARG A 75 13.27 -36.19 -94.30
C ARG A 75 12.90 -35.75 -95.71
N TRP A 76 12.50 -34.50 -95.90
CA TRP A 76 12.29 -33.96 -97.24
C TRP A 76 13.57 -34.00 -98.08
N ARG A 77 14.72 -33.68 -97.48
CA ARG A 77 16.03 -33.71 -98.15
C ARG A 77 16.55 -35.13 -98.39
N SER A 78 16.30 -36.09 -97.50
CA SER A 78 16.80 -37.47 -97.63
C SER A 78 15.90 -38.37 -98.48
N GLU A 79 14.58 -38.25 -98.33
CA GLU A 79 13.59 -39.23 -98.79
C GLU A 79 12.50 -38.63 -99.70
N GLY A 80 12.48 -37.29 -99.86
CA GLY A 80 11.54 -36.58 -100.74
C GLY A 80 10.30 -36.02 -100.03
N ALA A 81 9.46 -35.33 -100.79
CA ALA A 81 8.40 -34.47 -100.24
C ALA A 81 7.28 -35.25 -99.52
N THR A 82 7.04 -36.49 -99.91
CA THR A 82 6.07 -37.38 -99.26
C THR A 82 6.50 -37.76 -97.84
N ALA A 83 7.77 -38.13 -97.66
CA ALA A 83 8.34 -38.49 -96.35
C ALA A 83 8.40 -37.28 -95.40
N GLY A 84 8.78 -36.11 -95.93
CA GLY A 84 8.76 -34.84 -95.17
C GLY A 84 7.35 -34.43 -94.73
N ALA A 85 6.34 -34.59 -95.61
CA ALA A 85 4.94 -34.29 -95.28
C ALA A 85 4.36 -35.25 -94.23
N ALA A 86 4.66 -36.56 -94.33
CA ALA A 86 4.21 -37.55 -93.34
C ALA A 86 4.81 -37.29 -91.95
N ALA A 87 6.10 -36.92 -91.89
CA ALA A 87 6.77 -36.58 -90.64
C ALA A 87 6.21 -35.31 -89.99
N LEU A 88 5.99 -34.27 -90.79
CA LEU A 88 5.40 -33.02 -90.32
C LEU A 88 3.98 -33.26 -89.78
N ARG A 89 3.18 -34.06 -90.49
CA ARG A 89 1.83 -34.44 -90.07
C ARG A 89 1.85 -35.14 -88.71
N GLN A 90 2.67 -36.17 -88.56
CA GLN A 90 2.78 -36.93 -87.31
C GLN A 90 3.22 -36.04 -86.14
N ALA A 91 4.18 -35.14 -86.36
CA ALA A 91 4.65 -34.23 -85.31
C ALA A 91 3.59 -33.19 -84.92
N LEU A 92 2.84 -32.66 -85.90
CA LEU A 92 1.75 -31.71 -85.65
C LEU A 92 0.54 -32.35 -84.95
N GLU A 93 0.24 -33.63 -85.19
CA GLU A 93 -0.79 -34.38 -84.45
C GLU A 93 -0.42 -34.53 -82.96
N GLY A 94 0.87 -34.71 -82.64
CA GLY A 94 1.35 -34.74 -81.25
C GLY A 94 1.17 -33.41 -80.53
N ILE A 95 1.49 -32.30 -81.21
CA ILE A 95 1.40 -30.94 -80.66
C ILE A 95 -0.06 -30.49 -80.48
N ALA A 96 -0.98 -30.90 -81.37
CA ALA A 96 -2.39 -30.51 -81.32
C ALA A 96 -3.15 -31.10 -80.12
N ASN A 97 -2.64 -32.18 -79.51
CA ASN A 97 -3.23 -32.77 -78.32
C ASN A 97 -2.88 -32.02 -77.02
N ASP A 98 -1.83 -31.20 -77.03
CA ASP A 98 -1.44 -30.34 -75.90
C ASP A 98 -2.09 -28.95 -76.02
N ALA A 99 -3.37 -28.88 -75.63
CA ALA A 99 -4.26 -27.73 -75.82
C ALA A 99 -3.90 -26.45 -75.01
N TYR A 100 -2.83 -26.45 -74.21
CA TYR A 100 -2.58 -25.42 -73.21
C TYR A 100 -1.86 -24.16 -73.73
N ALA A 101 -1.23 -24.20 -74.91
CA ALA A 101 -0.28 -23.16 -75.34
C ALA A 101 -0.79 -22.18 -76.40
N LEU A 102 -1.90 -22.47 -77.07
CA LEU A 102 -2.29 -21.78 -78.31
C LEU A 102 -3.54 -20.93 -78.10
N ASP A 103 -3.50 -19.68 -78.58
CA ASP A 103 -4.75 -18.95 -78.77
C ASP A 103 -5.58 -19.56 -79.89
N THR A 104 -6.84 -19.14 -79.94
CA THR A 104 -7.81 -19.58 -80.93
C THR A 104 -7.31 -19.43 -82.37
N ARG A 105 -6.55 -18.38 -82.67
CA ARG A 105 -6.08 -18.04 -84.02
C ARG A 105 -4.88 -18.89 -84.45
N SER A 106 -3.98 -19.22 -83.52
CA SER A 106 -2.84 -20.09 -83.78
C SER A 106 -3.26 -21.55 -83.89
N ASN A 107 -4.28 -21.97 -83.13
CA ASN A 107 -4.96 -23.26 -83.30
C ASN A 107 -5.62 -23.39 -84.69
N GLU A 108 -6.37 -22.38 -85.13
CA GLU A 108 -6.98 -22.37 -86.47
C GLU A 108 -5.96 -22.50 -87.61
N ARG A 109 -4.80 -21.83 -87.47
CA ARG A 109 -3.72 -21.92 -88.46
C ARG A 109 -3.01 -23.27 -88.47
N LEU A 110 -2.81 -23.87 -87.30
CA LEU A 110 -2.29 -25.24 -87.20
C LEU A 110 -3.24 -26.25 -87.85
N ALA A 111 -4.54 -26.13 -87.60
CA ALA A 111 -5.56 -26.96 -88.24
C ALA A 111 -5.56 -26.77 -89.77
N HIS A 112 -5.38 -25.54 -90.25
CA HIS A 112 -5.25 -25.27 -91.69
C HIS A 112 -4.00 -25.95 -92.28
N ILE A 113 -2.84 -25.86 -91.62
CA ILE A 113 -1.60 -26.54 -92.05
C ILE A 113 -1.79 -28.07 -92.08
N GLN A 114 -2.44 -28.65 -91.07
CA GLN A 114 -2.76 -30.08 -91.04
C GLN A 114 -3.66 -30.48 -92.22
N SER A 115 -4.75 -29.73 -92.47
CA SER A 115 -5.64 -30.00 -93.61
C SER A 115 -4.94 -29.94 -94.98
N LEU A 116 -3.95 -29.06 -95.16
CA LEU A 116 -3.15 -28.98 -96.38
C LEU A 116 -2.24 -30.20 -96.56
N LEU A 117 -1.70 -30.74 -95.47
CA LEU A 117 -0.88 -31.96 -95.47
C LEU A 117 -1.73 -33.22 -95.72
N ASP A 118 -3.02 -33.18 -95.38
CA ASP A 118 -3.96 -34.29 -95.56
C ASP A 118 -4.47 -34.43 -96.99
N GLN A 119 -4.63 -33.33 -97.70
CA GLN A 119 -5.29 -33.31 -99.02
C GLN A 119 -4.35 -33.69 -100.18
N SER A 120 -3.02 -33.64 -100.01
CA SER A 120 -2.11 -33.99 -101.11
C SER A 120 -0.72 -34.42 -100.65
N GLY A 121 -0.36 -35.69 -100.90
CA GLY A 121 0.88 -36.35 -100.50
C GLY A 121 2.17 -35.70 -101.04
N GLY A 122 2.58 -34.57 -100.46
CA GLY A 122 3.86 -33.93 -100.68
C GLY A 122 3.84 -32.68 -101.58
N THR A 123 2.80 -32.43 -102.37
CA THR A 123 2.73 -31.26 -103.29
C THR A 123 2.60 -29.94 -102.55
N HIS A 124 1.87 -29.91 -101.42
CA HIS A 124 1.71 -28.73 -100.58
C HIS A 124 2.72 -28.63 -99.42
N LEU A 125 3.73 -29.51 -99.35
CA LEU A 125 4.73 -29.47 -98.27
C LEU A 125 5.44 -28.11 -98.21
N ARG A 126 5.76 -27.53 -99.38
CA ARG A 126 6.42 -26.22 -99.45
C ARG A 126 5.54 -25.11 -98.87
N GLU A 127 4.25 -25.14 -99.18
CA GLU A 127 3.25 -24.19 -98.69
C GLU A 127 3.01 -24.36 -97.19
N ALA A 128 2.86 -25.60 -96.72
CA ALA A 128 2.74 -25.96 -95.30
C ALA A 128 3.97 -25.49 -94.50
N LEU A 129 5.19 -25.69 -95.01
CA LEU A 129 6.42 -25.21 -94.37
C LEU A 129 6.50 -23.68 -94.35
N THR A 130 6.02 -22.97 -95.38
CA THR A 130 5.97 -21.50 -95.37
C THR A 130 4.96 -20.95 -94.38
N LEU A 131 3.78 -21.57 -94.28
CA LEU A 131 2.76 -21.21 -93.30
C LEU A 131 3.26 -21.50 -91.88
N LEU A 132 3.90 -22.64 -91.67
CA LEU A 132 4.50 -23.01 -90.39
C LEU A 132 5.65 -22.09 -90.00
N ALA A 133 6.49 -21.66 -90.95
CA ALA A 133 7.52 -20.65 -90.69
C ALA A 133 6.93 -19.29 -90.31
N SER A 134 5.83 -18.87 -90.96
CA SER A 134 5.13 -17.63 -90.60
C SER A 134 4.46 -17.70 -89.23
N LEU A 135 3.89 -18.86 -88.88
CA LEU A 135 3.31 -19.13 -87.56
C LEU A 135 4.39 -19.11 -86.49
N ASN A 136 5.52 -19.78 -86.73
CA ASN A 136 6.65 -19.83 -85.81
C ASN A 136 7.23 -18.42 -85.55
N LEU A 137 7.41 -17.60 -86.59
CA LEU A 137 7.83 -16.20 -86.44
C LEU A 137 6.85 -15.38 -85.58
N GLN A 138 5.55 -15.59 -85.75
CA GLN A 138 4.53 -14.89 -84.97
C GLN A 138 4.51 -15.38 -83.51
N GLU A 139 4.57 -16.67 -83.28
CA GLU A 139 4.62 -17.25 -81.93
C GLU A 139 5.92 -16.87 -81.21
N GLN A 140 7.04 -16.77 -81.91
CA GLN A 140 8.29 -16.29 -81.34
C GLN A 140 8.22 -14.81 -80.92
N ALA A 141 7.50 -13.97 -81.68
CA ALA A 141 7.23 -12.58 -81.29
C ALA A 141 6.33 -12.53 -80.04
N ARG A 142 5.30 -13.36 -80.00
CA ARG A 142 4.40 -13.49 -78.85
C ARG A 142 5.09 -14.00 -77.59
N GLY A 143 5.94 -15.02 -77.71
CA GLY A 143 6.72 -15.55 -76.60
C GLY A 143 7.64 -14.49 -75.98
N ARG A 144 8.20 -13.58 -76.78
CA ARG A 144 8.95 -12.42 -76.27
C ARG A 144 8.06 -11.45 -75.50
N GLU A 145 6.83 -11.21 -75.94
CA GLU A 145 5.86 -10.38 -75.21
C GLU A 145 5.44 -11.03 -73.89
N LEU A 146 5.18 -12.34 -73.87
CA LEU A 146 4.87 -13.11 -72.68
C LEU A 146 6.03 -13.08 -71.67
N LEU A 147 7.26 -13.32 -72.12
CA LEU A 147 8.47 -13.20 -71.28
C LEU A 147 8.64 -11.79 -70.71
N ALA A 148 8.38 -10.75 -71.52
CA ALA A 148 8.45 -9.37 -71.04
C ALA A 148 7.35 -9.03 -70.04
N ALA A 149 6.13 -9.57 -70.22
CA ALA A 149 5.02 -9.43 -69.29
C ALA A 149 5.31 -10.14 -67.96
N ALA A 150 5.67 -11.42 -67.99
CA ALA A 150 6.05 -12.20 -66.81
C ALA A 150 7.26 -11.61 -66.08
N GLY A 151 8.24 -11.05 -66.81
CA GLY A 151 9.38 -10.35 -66.21
C GLY A 151 8.98 -9.06 -65.48
N ARG A 152 7.98 -8.33 -65.98
CA ARG A 152 7.42 -7.17 -65.27
C ARG A 152 6.64 -7.61 -64.03
N ASP A 153 5.79 -8.62 -64.16
CA ASP A 153 5.00 -9.14 -63.05
C ASP A 153 5.88 -9.71 -61.94
N ALA A 154 6.92 -10.47 -62.27
CA ALA A 154 7.89 -10.97 -61.31
C ALA A 154 8.60 -9.84 -60.54
N ARG A 155 8.94 -8.72 -61.21
CA ARG A 155 9.53 -7.54 -60.54
C ARG A 155 8.52 -6.89 -59.59
N TYR A 156 7.27 -6.73 -60.00
CA TYR A 156 6.23 -6.19 -59.12
C TYR A 156 5.96 -7.11 -57.92
N THR A 157 5.97 -8.43 -58.12
CA THR A 157 5.84 -9.41 -57.04
C THR A 157 7.02 -9.34 -56.06
N LEU A 158 8.26 -9.22 -56.55
CA LEU A 158 9.45 -9.04 -55.70
C LEU A 158 9.40 -7.73 -54.90
N ILE A 159 9.07 -6.62 -55.56
CA ILE A 159 8.96 -5.31 -54.88
C ILE A 159 7.82 -5.34 -53.87
N GLY A 160 6.66 -5.90 -54.25
CA GLY A 160 5.49 -6.01 -53.39
C GLY A 160 5.75 -6.87 -52.15
N THR A 161 6.41 -8.02 -52.30
CA THR A 161 6.80 -8.88 -51.17
C THR A 161 7.83 -8.20 -50.26
N ALA A 162 8.81 -7.48 -50.82
CA ALA A 162 9.78 -6.71 -50.04
C ALA A 162 9.12 -5.58 -49.24
N VAL A 163 8.20 -4.83 -49.85
CA VAL A 163 7.43 -3.77 -49.18
C VAL A 163 6.53 -4.35 -48.09
N ALA A 164 5.84 -5.46 -48.37
CA ALA A 164 5.01 -6.15 -47.38
C ALA A 164 5.83 -6.64 -46.18
N LEU A 165 7.02 -7.20 -46.42
CA LEU A 165 7.93 -7.65 -45.36
C LEU A 165 8.43 -6.46 -44.53
N ALA A 166 8.83 -5.36 -45.17
CA ALA A 166 9.28 -4.16 -44.47
C ALA A 166 8.16 -3.56 -43.60
N ALA A 167 6.94 -3.44 -44.15
CA ALA A 167 5.77 -2.99 -43.41
C ALA A 167 5.46 -3.92 -42.22
N PHE A 168 5.62 -5.24 -42.41
CA PHE A 168 5.44 -6.22 -41.35
C PHE A 168 6.44 -6.03 -40.20
N VAL A 169 7.73 -5.85 -40.51
CA VAL A 169 8.77 -5.59 -39.51
C VAL A 169 8.50 -4.30 -38.76
N VAL A 170 8.13 -3.22 -39.46
CA VAL A 170 7.77 -1.94 -38.82
C VAL A 170 6.57 -2.11 -37.88
N PHE A 171 5.52 -2.78 -38.34
CA PHE A 171 4.32 -3.05 -37.53
C PHE A 171 4.66 -3.88 -36.28
N LEU A 172 5.51 -4.90 -36.43
CA LEU A 172 5.98 -5.73 -35.32
C LEU A 172 6.74 -4.90 -34.29
N VAL A 173 7.68 -4.05 -34.74
CA VAL A 173 8.47 -3.17 -33.86
C VAL A 173 7.56 -2.19 -33.13
N VAL A 174 6.63 -1.54 -33.83
CA VAL A 174 5.67 -0.61 -33.21
C VAL A 174 4.83 -1.33 -32.16
N THR A 175 4.34 -2.54 -32.46
CA THR A 175 3.53 -3.33 -31.52
C THR A 175 4.33 -3.74 -30.29
N LEU A 176 5.59 -4.17 -30.46
CA LEU A 176 6.49 -4.51 -29.37
C LEU A 176 6.81 -3.29 -28.48
N VAL A 177 7.10 -2.13 -29.08
CA VAL A 177 7.34 -0.89 -28.35
C VAL A 177 6.09 -0.49 -27.56
N PHE A 178 4.93 -0.53 -28.20
CA PHE A 178 3.66 -0.21 -27.56
C PHE A 178 3.38 -1.16 -26.38
N PHE A 179 3.56 -2.47 -26.55
CA PHE A 179 3.42 -3.46 -25.49
C PHE A 179 4.39 -3.18 -24.33
N ARG A 180 5.65 -2.88 -24.64
CA ARG A 180 6.66 -2.58 -23.63
C ARG A 180 6.32 -1.34 -22.83
N LEU A 181 5.85 -0.28 -23.48
CA LEU A 181 5.53 1.00 -22.83
C LEU A 181 4.23 0.93 -22.02
N ARG A 182 3.22 0.21 -22.52
CA ARG A 182 1.87 0.22 -21.98
C ARG A 182 1.61 -0.89 -20.94
N ILE A 183 2.39 -1.97 -20.98
CA ILE A 183 2.20 -3.17 -20.13
C ILE A 183 3.45 -3.46 -19.28
N LEU A 184 4.59 -3.78 -19.91
CA LEU A 184 5.78 -4.23 -19.17
C LEU A 184 6.33 -3.15 -18.23
N ARG A 185 6.52 -1.92 -18.73
CA ARG A 185 7.07 -0.82 -17.92
C ARG A 185 6.21 -0.48 -16.70
N PRO A 186 4.87 -0.34 -16.79
CA PRO A 186 4.03 -0.16 -15.60
C PRO A 186 4.12 -1.31 -14.60
N LEU A 187 4.19 -2.55 -15.08
CA LEU A 187 4.33 -3.73 -14.22
C LEU A 187 5.68 -3.75 -13.47
N GLU A 188 6.77 -3.41 -14.15
CA GLU A 188 8.10 -3.25 -13.54
C GLU A 188 8.13 -2.13 -12.49
N ARG A 189 7.37 -1.04 -12.69
CA ARG A 189 7.23 0.01 -11.67
C ARG A 189 6.46 -0.48 -10.46
N LEU A 190 5.36 -1.22 -10.68
CA LEU A 190 4.57 -1.81 -9.60
C LEU A 190 5.42 -2.80 -8.78
N GLN A 191 6.15 -3.69 -9.45
CA GLN A 191 7.04 -4.65 -8.79
C GLN A 191 8.11 -3.93 -7.94
N ARG A 192 8.76 -2.90 -8.49
CA ARG A 192 9.73 -2.10 -7.73
C ARG A 192 9.09 -1.39 -6.54
N ALA A 193 7.89 -0.85 -6.69
CA ALA A 193 7.16 -0.22 -5.59
C ALA A 193 6.75 -1.23 -4.51
N MET A 194 6.42 -2.47 -4.88
CA MET A 194 6.16 -3.55 -3.93
C MET A 194 7.43 -3.96 -3.17
N MET A 195 8.57 -4.11 -3.84
CA MET A 195 9.85 -4.40 -3.17
C MET A 195 10.28 -3.25 -2.26
N ALA A 196 10.05 -1.99 -2.65
CA ALA A 196 10.31 -0.83 -1.81
C ALA A 196 9.46 -0.83 -0.51
N LEU A 197 8.30 -1.48 -0.53
CA LEU A 197 7.46 -1.61 0.66
C LEU A 197 8.10 -2.48 1.75
N GLU A 198 8.92 -3.48 1.38
CA GLU A 198 9.62 -4.34 2.35
C GLU A 198 10.60 -3.56 3.23
N ILE A 199 11.19 -2.50 2.68
CA ILE A 199 12.09 -1.60 3.40
C ILE A 199 11.37 -0.37 4.00
N GLY A 200 10.03 -0.36 3.99
CA GLY A 200 9.21 0.73 4.54
C GLY A 200 9.15 2.00 3.69
N ALA A 201 9.52 1.93 2.40
CA ALA A 201 9.42 3.05 1.48
C ALA A 201 8.06 3.03 0.75
N PHE A 202 7.18 3.96 1.12
CA PHE A 202 5.82 4.07 0.59
C PHE A 202 5.77 4.89 -0.72
N THR A 203 6.20 4.27 -1.83
CA THR A 203 6.19 4.91 -3.14
C THR A 203 4.90 4.67 -3.91
N ARG A 204 4.16 5.73 -4.23
CA ARG A 204 2.97 5.63 -5.10
C ARG A 204 3.37 5.42 -6.56
N VAL A 205 2.58 4.63 -7.27
CA VAL A 205 2.78 4.36 -8.71
C VAL A 205 1.78 5.18 -9.51
N VAL A 206 2.28 5.99 -10.46
CA VAL A 206 1.42 6.80 -11.34
C VAL A 206 0.98 5.97 -12.55
N ASP A 207 -0.31 6.02 -12.85
CA ASP A 207 -0.93 5.30 -13.98
C ASP A 207 -0.35 5.74 -15.34
N GLY A 208 -0.19 7.05 -15.55
CA GLY A 208 0.41 7.61 -16.76
C GLY A 208 -0.29 7.11 -18.03
N ALA A 209 0.47 6.49 -18.94
CA ALA A 209 -0.03 5.86 -20.16
C ALA A 209 -0.21 4.34 -20.03
N ALA A 210 -0.45 3.83 -18.82
CA ALA A 210 -0.67 2.40 -18.60
C ALA A 210 -1.92 1.90 -19.33
N ASP A 211 -1.93 0.61 -19.62
CA ASP A 211 -3.08 -0.03 -20.22
C ASP A 211 -4.33 0.09 -19.33
N PRO A 212 -5.54 0.32 -19.90
CA PRO A 212 -6.78 0.35 -19.13
C PRO A 212 -7.05 -0.94 -18.35
N GLY A 213 -6.55 -2.09 -18.80
CA GLY A 213 -6.66 -3.35 -18.07
C GLY A 213 -5.76 -3.43 -16.84
N ILE A 214 -4.65 -2.67 -16.80
CA ILE A 214 -3.68 -2.67 -15.71
C ILE A 214 -3.91 -1.50 -14.74
N SER A 215 -4.47 -0.39 -15.23
CA SER A 215 -4.74 0.80 -14.43
C SER A 215 -5.52 0.50 -13.13
N PRO A 216 -6.54 -0.39 -13.11
CA PRO A 216 -7.18 -0.79 -11.86
C PRO A 216 -6.21 -1.41 -10.85
N LEU A 217 -5.26 -2.23 -11.27
CA LEU A 217 -4.28 -2.86 -10.37
C LEU A 217 -3.37 -1.82 -9.70
N LEU A 218 -2.92 -0.83 -10.47
CA LEU A 218 -2.13 0.30 -9.95
C LEU A 218 -2.94 1.11 -8.93
N SER A 219 -4.22 1.36 -9.23
CA SER A 219 -5.13 2.05 -8.32
C SER A 219 -5.36 1.26 -7.02
N TYR A 220 -5.54 -0.07 -7.09
CA TYR A 220 -5.69 -0.93 -5.92
C TYR A 220 -4.43 -0.96 -5.06
N TYR A 221 -3.26 -1.04 -5.69
CA TYR A 221 -1.99 -0.91 -4.97
C TYR A 221 -1.88 0.42 -4.23
N ASN A 222 -2.17 1.55 -4.90
CA ASN A 222 -2.13 2.87 -4.27
C ASN A 222 -3.14 3.01 -3.12
N GLN A 223 -4.34 2.43 -3.27
CA GLN A 223 -5.35 2.42 -2.22
C GLN A 223 -4.91 1.59 -1.02
N MET A 224 -4.34 0.41 -1.26
CA MET A 224 -3.75 -0.44 -0.22
C MET A 224 -2.61 0.30 0.49
N LEU A 225 -1.72 0.96 -0.27
CA LEU A 225 -0.61 1.74 0.27
C LEU A 225 -1.11 2.82 1.23
N GLY A 226 -2.15 3.58 0.84
CA GLY A 226 -2.77 4.58 1.71
C GLY A 226 -3.39 3.99 2.98
N ARG A 227 -3.99 2.79 2.91
CA ARG A 227 -4.47 2.09 4.11
C ARG A 227 -3.32 1.65 5.02
N LEU A 228 -2.21 1.18 4.44
CA LEU A 228 -1.03 0.76 5.19
C LEU A 228 -0.38 1.95 5.90
N GLU A 229 -0.22 3.09 5.22
CA GLU A 229 0.27 4.35 5.81
C GLU A 229 -0.59 4.79 7.00
N LEU A 230 -1.92 4.72 6.85
CA LEU A 230 -2.84 5.08 7.93
C LEU A 230 -2.73 4.12 9.13
N LEU A 231 -2.65 2.81 8.87
CA LEU A 231 -2.48 1.80 9.91
C LEU A 231 -1.15 1.98 10.67
N GLU A 232 -0.06 2.24 9.96
CA GLU A 232 1.23 2.52 10.60
C GLU A 232 1.18 3.79 11.45
N LYS A 233 0.55 4.85 10.95
CA LYS A 233 0.39 6.10 11.70
C LYS A 233 -0.40 5.87 12.98
N ASN A 234 -1.53 5.17 12.90
CA ASN A 234 -2.36 4.82 14.06
C ASN A 234 -1.59 3.95 15.05
N ARG A 235 -0.84 2.95 14.57
CA ARG A 235 0.00 2.10 15.41
C ARG A 235 1.06 2.92 16.15
N ARG A 236 1.73 3.85 15.47
CA ARG A 236 2.73 4.73 16.10
C ARG A 236 2.11 5.62 17.17
N GLN A 237 0.93 6.21 16.89
CA GLN A 237 0.21 7.01 17.88
C GLN A 237 -0.18 6.19 19.11
N TYR A 238 -0.76 5.00 18.90
CA TYR A 238 -1.14 4.10 19.99
C TYR A 238 0.05 3.74 20.89
N LEU A 239 1.22 3.44 20.31
CA LEU A 239 2.43 3.14 21.08
C LEU A 239 2.91 4.35 21.90
N GLN A 240 2.84 5.56 21.34
CA GLN A 240 3.19 6.78 22.07
C GLN A 240 2.24 7.02 23.24
N ASP A 241 0.94 6.85 23.03
CA ASP A 241 -0.07 7.04 24.07
C ASP A 241 0.08 6.00 25.17
N LEU A 242 0.26 4.73 24.82
CA LEU A 242 0.54 3.66 25.77
C LEU A 242 1.80 3.94 26.59
N GLN A 243 2.87 4.43 25.95
CA GLN A 243 4.11 4.75 26.66
C GLN A 243 3.93 5.93 27.62
N ARG A 244 3.13 6.94 27.26
CA ARG A 244 2.77 8.03 28.19
C ARG A 244 1.97 7.50 29.38
N GLU A 245 0.99 6.64 29.13
CA GLU A 245 0.16 6.06 30.19
C GLU A 245 0.99 5.21 31.16
N VAL A 246 1.88 4.36 30.64
CA VAL A 246 2.81 3.56 31.45
C VAL A 246 3.73 4.45 32.31
N ASN A 247 4.30 5.51 31.72
CA ASN A 247 5.17 6.43 32.47
C ASN A 247 4.38 7.16 33.58
N ASN A 248 3.16 7.62 33.29
CA ASN A 248 2.32 8.29 34.28
C ASN A 248 1.92 7.36 35.42
N ALA A 249 1.57 6.11 35.11
CA ALA A 249 1.27 5.09 36.10
C ALA A 249 2.50 4.79 36.98
N ALA A 250 3.68 4.64 36.37
CA ALA A 250 4.94 4.44 37.10
C ALA A 250 5.25 5.62 38.05
N HIS A 251 5.10 6.87 37.59
CA HIS A 251 5.29 8.05 38.45
C HIS A 251 4.31 8.08 39.63
N THR A 252 3.05 7.72 39.38
CA THR A 252 2.01 7.68 40.43
C THR A 252 2.34 6.63 41.48
N LEU A 253 2.76 5.42 41.05
CA LEU A 253 3.16 4.34 41.96
C LEU A 253 4.37 4.74 42.81
N ILE A 254 5.38 5.37 42.22
CA ILE A 254 6.57 5.84 42.96
C ILE A 254 6.16 6.89 44.00
N ALA A 255 5.31 7.86 43.63
CA ALA A 255 4.83 8.88 44.55
C ALA A 255 4.01 8.29 45.71
N GLN A 256 3.15 7.31 45.43
CA GLN A 256 2.39 6.58 46.46
C GLN A 256 3.30 5.80 47.42
N HIS A 257 4.29 5.07 46.90
CA HIS A 257 5.27 4.37 47.73
C HIS A 257 6.06 5.32 48.62
N ALA A 258 6.51 6.46 48.10
CA ALA A 258 7.22 7.47 48.88
C ALA A 258 6.35 8.07 49.99
N ALA A 259 5.06 8.33 49.70
CA ALA A 259 4.11 8.83 50.69
C ALA A 259 3.83 7.77 51.79
N MET A 260 3.65 6.50 51.41
CA MET A 260 3.46 5.39 52.35
C MET A 260 4.68 5.22 53.26
N ALA A 261 5.90 5.16 52.70
CA ALA A 261 7.12 5.04 53.48
C ALA A 261 7.32 6.21 54.47
N ARG A 262 6.93 7.44 54.07
CA ARG A 262 6.95 8.60 54.96
C ARG A 262 5.94 8.46 56.10
N SER A 263 4.73 7.98 55.79
CA SER A 263 3.68 7.73 56.80
C SER A 263 4.10 6.67 57.81
N GLU A 264 4.62 5.53 57.35
CA GLU A 264 5.13 4.46 58.21
C GLU A 264 6.25 4.96 59.14
N ARG A 265 7.20 5.76 58.59
CA ARG A 265 8.28 6.34 59.39
C ARG A 265 7.76 7.29 60.47
N LEU A 266 6.77 8.13 60.14
CA LEU A 266 6.17 9.04 61.11
C LEU A 266 5.37 8.28 62.18
N ALA A 267 4.65 7.22 61.81
CA ALA A 267 3.94 6.37 62.75
C ALA A 267 4.90 5.69 63.73
N ALA A 268 6.00 5.09 63.23
CA ALA A 268 7.02 4.46 64.07
C ALA A 268 7.72 5.48 65.01
N VAL A 269 8.03 6.68 64.51
CA VAL A 269 8.58 7.77 65.35
C VAL A 269 7.54 8.21 66.39
N GLY A 270 6.26 8.27 66.03
CA GLY A 270 5.18 8.62 66.95
C GLY A 270 4.99 7.59 68.07
N GLU A 271 5.02 6.29 67.73
CA GLU A 271 4.90 5.18 68.68
C GLU A 271 6.08 5.14 69.65
N THR A 272 7.30 5.27 69.13
CA THR A 272 8.52 5.30 69.97
C THR A 272 8.59 6.54 70.86
N ALA A 273 8.22 7.71 70.35
CA ALA A 273 8.13 8.92 71.16
C ALA A 273 7.05 8.81 72.25
N ALA A 274 5.93 8.14 71.95
CA ALA A 274 4.85 7.91 72.90
C ALA A 274 5.27 6.97 74.04
N ALA A 275 5.96 5.87 73.71
CA ALA A 275 6.52 4.94 74.68
C ALA A 275 7.55 5.64 75.58
N LEU A 276 8.50 6.38 75.00
CA LEU A 276 9.50 7.14 75.75
C LEU A 276 8.88 8.18 76.68
N ALA A 277 7.87 8.93 76.21
CA ALA A 277 7.19 9.89 77.05
C ALA A 277 6.44 9.23 78.21
N HIS A 278 5.87 8.04 78.00
CA HIS A 278 5.24 7.29 79.07
C HIS A 278 6.25 6.77 80.09
N GLU A 279 7.40 6.28 79.65
CA GLU A 279 8.49 5.83 80.52
C GLU A 279 9.12 6.98 81.31
N LEU A 280 9.25 8.18 80.74
CA LEU A 280 9.75 9.38 81.42
C LEU A 280 8.76 9.96 82.43
N ARG A 281 7.45 9.79 82.20
CA ARG A 281 6.41 10.23 83.15
C ARG A 281 6.53 9.53 84.49
N ASN A 282 6.91 8.26 84.51
CA ASN A 282 7.01 7.45 85.72
C ASN A 282 8.08 7.96 86.72
N PRO A 283 9.37 8.16 86.35
CA PRO A 283 10.36 8.70 87.26
C PRO A 283 10.08 10.15 87.63
N LEU A 284 9.52 10.97 86.72
CA LEU A 284 9.15 12.34 87.05
C LEU A 284 8.03 12.42 88.09
N ALA A 285 7.01 11.57 87.99
CA ALA A 285 5.98 11.47 89.01
C ALA A 285 6.56 11.02 90.37
N GLY A 286 7.50 10.06 90.35
CA GLY A 286 8.23 9.64 91.55
C GLY A 286 9.04 10.78 92.19
N LEU A 287 9.77 11.56 91.37
CA LEU A 287 10.54 12.71 91.84
C LEU A 287 9.64 13.84 92.37
N GLN A 288 8.48 14.07 91.76
CA GLN A 288 7.50 15.04 92.27
C GLN A 288 6.97 14.63 93.65
N VAL A 289 6.62 13.35 93.84
CA VAL A 289 6.18 12.82 95.15
C VAL A 289 7.30 12.91 96.18
N GLY A 290 8.53 12.54 95.80
CA GLY A 290 9.69 12.65 96.68
C GLY A 290 9.96 14.09 97.11
N CYS A 291 9.95 15.05 96.18
CA CYS A 291 10.10 16.48 96.49
C CYS A 291 8.96 17.00 97.39
N ALA A 292 7.72 16.57 97.14
CA ALA A 292 6.57 16.96 97.95
C ALA A 292 6.66 16.40 99.39
N ASN A 293 7.16 15.18 99.56
CA ASN A 293 7.39 14.58 100.88
C ASN A 293 8.54 15.26 101.63
N LEU A 294 9.69 15.45 100.97
CA LEU A 294 10.84 16.18 101.53
C LEU A 294 10.46 17.60 101.97
N LYS A 295 9.65 18.30 101.16
CA LYS A 295 9.14 19.63 101.49
C LYS A 295 8.22 19.65 102.72
N ARG A 296 7.47 18.58 103.00
CA ARG A 296 6.63 18.45 104.20
C ARG A 296 7.45 18.22 105.47
N GLU A 297 8.61 17.58 105.34
CA GLU A 297 9.50 17.26 106.46
C GLU A 297 10.57 18.34 106.71
N MET A 298 10.72 19.30 105.79
CA MET A 298 11.74 20.35 105.83
C MET A 298 11.35 21.51 106.76
N THR A 299 12.23 21.83 107.72
CA THR A 299 12.01 22.92 108.70
C THR A 299 12.72 24.23 108.33
N ASP A 300 13.69 24.20 107.40
CA ASP A 300 14.43 25.39 106.91
C ASP A 300 13.68 26.08 105.75
N PRO A 301 13.26 27.35 105.90
CA PRO A 301 12.55 28.11 104.87
C PRO A 301 13.34 28.27 103.55
N ALA A 302 14.67 28.40 103.61
CA ALA A 302 15.49 28.64 102.43
C ALA A 302 15.63 27.36 101.57
N LEU A 303 15.74 26.20 102.21
CA LEU A 303 15.72 24.89 101.56
C LEU A 303 14.33 24.56 100.99
N ALA A 304 13.25 24.89 101.72
CA ALA A 304 11.88 24.71 101.24
C ALA A 304 11.57 25.53 99.98
N ALA A 305 12.08 26.76 99.88
CA ALA A 305 11.95 27.60 98.68
C ALA A 305 12.67 26.99 97.47
N ARG A 306 13.89 26.46 97.66
CA ARG A 306 14.65 25.79 96.59
C ARG A 306 13.97 24.49 96.11
N LEU A 307 13.40 23.71 97.03
CA LEU A 307 12.57 22.53 96.71
C LEU A 307 11.30 22.93 95.94
N GLY A 308 10.68 24.06 96.26
CA GLY A 308 9.55 24.61 95.51
C GLY A 308 9.88 24.90 94.04
N LEU A 309 11.06 25.47 93.77
CA LEU A 309 11.55 25.71 92.40
C LEU A 309 11.79 24.39 91.65
N MET A 310 12.35 23.37 92.31
CA MET A 310 12.54 22.03 91.70
C MET A 310 11.19 21.36 91.38
N GLU A 311 10.21 21.46 92.27
CA GLU A 311 8.86 20.94 92.07
C GLU A 311 8.17 21.62 90.87
N GLU A 312 8.38 22.93 90.69
CA GLU A 312 7.86 23.69 89.57
C GLU A 312 8.50 23.28 88.23
N GLU A 313 9.82 23.07 88.19
CA GLU A 313 10.50 22.55 87.00
C GLU A 313 10.10 21.10 86.69
N LEU A 314 9.92 20.24 87.68
CA LEU A 314 9.39 18.89 87.46
C LEU A 314 7.96 18.92 86.91
N ARG A 315 7.11 19.84 87.39
CA ARG A 315 5.77 20.07 86.81
C ARG A 315 5.85 20.61 85.39
N ARG A 316 6.81 21.48 85.10
CA ARG A 316 7.06 22.01 83.74
C ARG A 316 7.53 20.90 82.79
N MET A 317 8.47 20.05 83.20
CA MET A 317 8.92 18.89 82.42
C MET A 317 7.78 17.91 82.12
N SER A 318 6.94 17.62 83.12
CA SER A 318 5.76 16.76 82.92
C SER A 318 4.76 17.36 81.91
N ARG A 319 4.51 18.68 81.96
CA ARG A 319 3.67 19.37 80.96
C ARG A 319 4.29 19.38 79.55
N LEU A 320 5.62 19.44 79.44
CA LEU A 320 6.31 19.38 78.15
C LEU A 320 6.23 17.99 77.52
N LEU A 321 6.25 16.92 78.32
CA LEU A 321 6.04 15.55 77.81
C LEU A 321 4.61 15.28 77.34
N ASP A 322 3.62 16.03 77.84
CA ASP A 322 2.22 15.93 77.40
C ASP A 322 1.94 16.65 76.05
N ARG A 323 2.88 17.48 75.54
CA ARG A 323 2.68 18.24 74.28
C ARG A 323 2.91 17.41 73.00
N PRO A 324 3.95 16.55 72.86
CA PRO A 324 4.19 15.76 71.64
C PRO A 324 3.18 14.62 71.45
N LEU A 325 2.62 14.10 72.55
CA LEU A 325 1.76 12.90 72.56
C LEU A 325 0.33 13.14 72.05
N ARG A 326 -0.14 14.38 71.99
CA ARG A 326 -1.45 14.70 71.38
C ARG A 326 -1.42 14.67 69.85
N GLY A 327 -0.23 14.72 69.25
CA GLY A 327 -0.07 14.56 67.80
C GLY A 327 -0.19 13.10 67.33
N ALA A 328 0.17 12.13 68.17
CA ALA A 328 0.20 10.71 67.81
C ALA A 328 -1.10 9.94 68.17
N ARG A 329 -1.91 10.45 69.11
CA ARG A 329 -3.25 9.95 69.41
C ARG A 329 -4.31 10.85 68.76
N GLN A 330 -4.30 10.98 67.44
CA GLN A 330 -5.50 11.46 66.73
C GLN A 330 -6.52 10.31 66.72
N SER A 331 -7.26 10.18 67.83
CA SER A 331 -8.53 9.47 67.78
C SER A 331 -9.41 10.24 66.80
N HIS A 332 -9.87 9.57 65.74
CA HIS A 332 -10.82 10.13 64.79
C HIS A 332 -12.15 10.37 65.53
N GLU A 333 -12.27 11.50 66.22
CA GLU A 333 -13.56 12.00 66.68
C GLU A 333 -14.38 12.30 65.43
N LEU A 334 -15.46 11.54 65.22
CA LEU A 334 -16.37 11.75 64.10
C LEU A 334 -17.03 13.12 64.24
N GLY A 335 -17.18 13.83 63.12
CA GLY A 335 -17.83 15.14 63.13
C GLY A 335 -19.27 15.04 63.62
N GLN A 336 -19.63 15.86 64.59
CA GLN A 336 -20.99 16.01 65.08
C GLN A 336 -21.50 17.43 64.75
N PRO A 337 -22.82 17.64 64.63
CA PRO A 337 -23.36 18.98 64.41
C PRO A 337 -23.09 19.85 65.64
N VAL A 338 -22.28 20.90 65.46
CA VAL A 338 -21.89 21.85 66.50
C VAL A 338 -22.48 23.21 66.17
N VAL A 339 -23.28 23.76 67.09
CA VAL A 339 -23.70 25.16 67.05
C VAL A 339 -22.51 26.01 67.49
N MET A 340 -21.89 26.71 66.54
CA MET A 340 -20.60 27.38 66.75
C MET A 340 -20.69 28.47 67.84
N ARG A 341 -21.76 29.26 67.82
CA ARG A 341 -21.98 30.35 68.76
C ARG A 341 -22.03 29.85 70.20
N GLU A 342 -22.95 28.93 70.50
CA GLU A 342 -23.13 28.38 71.84
C GLU A 342 -21.84 27.72 72.37
N THR A 343 -21.15 27.00 71.48
CA THR A 343 -19.90 26.30 71.83
C THR A 343 -18.79 27.27 72.19
N LEU A 344 -18.60 28.33 71.40
CA LEU A 344 -17.59 29.36 71.66
C LEU A 344 -17.93 30.19 72.90
N GLU A 345 -19.20 30.56 73.08
CA GLU A 345 -19.66 31.30 74.27
C GLU A 345 -19.44 30.49 75.55
N GLY A 346 -19.74 29.18 75.53
CA GLY A 346 -19.46 28.28 76.65
C GLY A 346 -17.97 28.19 76.97
N LEU A 347 -17.12 28.08 75.94
CA LEU A 347 -15.67 28.03 76.08
C LEU A 347 -15.08 29.32 76.65
N LEU A 348 -15.50 30.47 76.12
CA LEU A 348 -15.02 31.78 76.58
C LEU A 348 -15.44 32.05 78.02
N LYS A 349 -16.64 31.61 78.43
CA LYS A 349 -17.07 31.67 79.84
C LYS A 349 -16.15 30.88 80.76
N LEU A 350 -15.74 29.67 80.37
CA LEU A 350 -14.80 28.85 81.13
C LEU A 350 -13.41 29.50 81.17
N LEU A 351 -12.97 30.10 80.06
CA LEU A 351 -11.66 30.70 79.94
C LEU A 351 -11.50 32.01 80.68
N ARG A 352 -12.58 32.76 80.93
CA ARG A 352 -12.55 33.99 81.72
C ARG A 352 -11.88 33.83 83.09
N TYR A 353 -11.98 32.65 83.70
CA TYR A 353 -11.34 32.37 85.00
C TYR A 353 -9.85 32.01 84.91
N GLN A 354 -9.33 31.75 83.71
CA GLN A 354 -7.95 31.35 83.47
C GLN A 354 -7.10 32.46 82.82
N VAL A 355 -7.74 33.56 82.41
CA VAL A 355 -7.09 34.71 81.79
C VAL A 355 -6.69 35.72 82.88
N PRO A 356 -5.48 36.32 82.82
CA PRO A 356 -5.02 37.30 83.82
C PRO A 356 -5.90 38.56 83.88
N ASP A 357 -5.94 39.20 85.06
CA ASP A 357 -6.60 40.49 85.25
C ASP A 357 -5.97 41.54 84.33
N GLY A 358 -6.74 42.04 83.35
CA GLY A 358 -6.29 43.02 82.35
C GLY A 358 -6.43 42.56 80.90
N VAL A 359 -6.79 41.30 80.63
CA VAL A 359 -7.10 40.82 79.28
C VAL A 359 -8.60 40.56 79.12
N THR A 360 -9.18 41.10 78.04
CA THR A 360 -10.62 41.01 77.77
C THR A 360 -10.93 40.13 76.56
N LEU A 361 -11.83 39.17 76.74
CA LEU A 361 -12.26 38.27 75.66
C LEU A 361 -13.57 38.76 75.06
N HIS A 362 -13.55 39.13 73.78
CA HIS A 362 -14.73 39.57 73.04
C HIS A 362 -15.11 38.57 71.95
N LEU A 363 -16.34 38.05 71.99
CA LEU A 363 -16.93 37.31 70.87
C LEU A 363 -17.74 38.28 70.02
N LEU A 364 -17.31 38.48 68.77
CA LEU A 364 -18.01 39.35 67.84
C LEU A 364 -19.30 38.68 67.31
N PRO A 365 -20.38 39.46 67.06
CA PRO A 365 -21.61 38.91 66.53
C PRO A 365 -21.42 38.41 65.08
N GLY A 366 -21.77 37.15 64.84
CA GLY A 366 -21.86 36.53 63.51
C GLY A 366 -23.13 35.68 63.34
N PRO A 367 -23.40 35.16 62.13
CA PRO A 367 -24.55 34.30 61.87
C PRO A 367 -24.52 33.01 62.70
N GLU A 368 -25.68 32.48 63.08
CA GLU A 368 -25.76 31.15 63.71
C GLU A 368 -25.46 30.08 62.68
N SER A 369 -24.26 29.50 62.77
CA SER A 369 -23.80 28.43 61.89
C SER A 369 -23.70 27.11 62.64
N ILE A 370 -24.29 26.06 62.06
CA ILE A 370 -24.09 24.68 62.49
C ILE A 370 -23.02 24.08 61.58
N CYS A 371 -21.96 23.53 62.17
CA CYS A 371 -20.87 22.91 61.43
C CYS A 371 -20.67 21.45 61.90
N MET A 372 -20.41 20.55 60.95
CA MET A 372 -20.06 19.16 61.26
C MET A 372 -18.58 19.10 61.62
N LEU A 373 -18.26 19.11 62.92
CA LEU A 373 -16.89 19.21 63.42
C LEU A 373 -16.66 18.22 64.58
N PRO A 374 -15.43 17.74 64.77
CA PRO A 374 -15.05 17.09 66.02
C PRO A 374 -15.01 18.17 67.12
N LEU A 375 -15.92 18.07 68.09
CA LEU A 375 -16.17 19.11 69.08
C LEU A 375 -14.96 19.28 69.99
N ASP A 376 -14.39 18.19 70.49
CA ASP A 376 -13.26 18.28 71.43
C ASP A 376 -12.00 18.80 70.75
N GLN A 377 -11.76 18.44 69.48
CA GLN A 377 -10.66 19.02 68.69
C GLN A 377 -10.85 20.52 68.45
N LEU A 378 -12.06 20.94 68.09
CA LEU A 378 -12.38 22.36 67.91
C LEU A 378 -12.15 23.13 69.22
N ARG A 379 -12.66 22.61 70.35
CA ARG A 379 -12.50 23.26 71.65
C ARG A 379 -11.03 23.44 72.00
N GLN A 380 -10.22 22.42 71.74
CA GLN A 380 -8.80 22.45 72.03
C GLN A 380 -8.01 23.39 71.10
N ALA A 381 -8.36 23.46 69.81
CA ALA A 381 -7.77 24.41 68.89
C ALA A 381 -8.03 25.86 69.34
N VAL A 382 -9.28 26.19 69.67
CA VAL A 382 -9.67 27.52 70.17
C VAL A 382 -8.95 27.85 71.48
N LEU A 383 -8.93 26.90 72.44
CA LEU A 383 -8.21 27.06 73.70
C LEU A 383 -6.72 27.40 73.47
N ASN A 384 -6.05 26.66 72.58
CA ASN A 384 -4.64 26.88 72.28
C ASN A 384 -4.41 28.25 71.63
N LEU A 385 -5.28 28.67 70.71
CA LEU A 385 -5.16 29.99 70.08
C LEU A 385 -5.34 31.13 71.08
N VAL A 386 -6.34 31.02 71.96
CA VAL A 386 -6.58 32.03 73.02
C VAL A 386 -5.39 32.08 73.99
N LEU A 387 -4.90 30.94 74.46
CA LEU A 387 -3.74 30.90 75.35
C LEU A 387 -2.46 31.44 74.67
N ASN A 388 -2.26 31.15 73.38
CA ASN A 388 -1.16 31.71 72.61
C ASN A 388 -1.29 33.23 72.48
N ALA A 389 -2.49 33.75 72.26
CA ALA A 389 -2.75 35.19 72.19
C ALA A 389 -2.46 35.87 73.53
N VAL A 390 -2.94 35.29 74.65
CA VAL A 390 -2.66 35.79 76.01
C VAL A 390 -1.15 35.80 76.30
N GLN A 391 -0.43 34.75 75.91
CA GLN A 391 1.03 34.69 76.07
C GLN A 391 1.75 35.74 75.23
N ALA A 392 1.29 35.99 74.00
CA ALA A 392 1.86 37.00 73.12
C ALA A 392 1.68 38.43 73.64
N LEU A 393 0.63 38.68 74.43
CA LEU A 393 0.41 39.98 75.10
C LEU A 393 1.43 40.26 76.22
N ALA A 394 2.26 39.29 76.63
CA ALA A 394 3.41 39.46 77.51
C ALA A 394 3.15 40.26 78.82
N GLY A 395 1.92 40.20 79.35
CA GLY A 395 1.51 40.92 80.56
C GLY A 395 1.10 42.38 80.35
N GLN A 396 1.07 42.88 79.11
CA GLN A 396 0.42 44.14 78.76
C GLN A 396 -1.08 43.86 78.55
N GLY A 397 -1.94 44.63 79.20
CA GLY A 397 -3.40 44.47 79.08
C GLY A 397 -3.90 44.68 77.65
N GLY A 398 -5.00 44.00 77.29
CA GLY A 398 -5.56 43.95 75.93
C GLY A 398 -6.96 43.38 75.88
#